data_AF-A0ABD3NCR4-F1
#
_entry.id   AF-A0ABD3NCR4-F1
#
_cell.length_a   1.000
_cell.length_b   1.000
_cell.length_c   1.000
_cell.angle_alpha   90.00
_cell.angle_beta   90.00
_cell.angle_gamma   90.00
#
_symmetry.space_group_name_H-M   'P 1'
#
loop_
_entity.id
_entity.type
_entity.pdbx_description
1 polymer ?
#
loop_
_entity_poly.entity_id
_entity_poly.type
_entity_poly.pdbx_seq_one_letter_code
_entity_poly.pdbx_strand_id
1 'polypeptide(L)'
;MARGSESLRQRAPILPVTMPSSDCESDDTSTNRRKPSRPAQTNKPQRRRRRQKISRRWEYLCQIIFVFLGLVFAIAILLNRRIHPHTPSIWSMLRAMMRMMPLPPIPQQAPNRVEYNFKCKSHPHIMGMLNDDYCDCLDGSDEPNTSACSNVLVGLKVFPCDQSVIKRSSELIGDDANRGSFEVDEGIMIFASRVRDGVIDCPNAADEENSTP
;
A
#
# COMPACT_ATOMS: atom_id res chain seq x y z
N MET A 1 63.55 13.56 3.45
CA MET A 1 63.14 13.01 4.76
C MET A 1 61.74 12.45 4.61
N ALA A 2 61.63 11.13 4.57
CA ALA A 2 60.38 10.41 4.44
C ALA A 2 59.87 10.00 5.83
N ARG A 3 58.55 10.03 6.06
CA ARG A 3 57.82 9.16 7.00
C ARG A 3 56.32 9.33 6.78
N GLY A 4 55.68 8.29 6.26
CA GLY A 4 54.24 8.10 6.31
C GLY A 4 53.80 7.51 7.65
N SER A 5 52.51 7.63 7.93
CA SER A 5 51.85 6.87 8.99
C SER A 5 50.43 6.55 8.55
N GLU A 6 50.26 5.33 8.08
CA GLU A 6 49.00 4.64 7.86
C GLU A 6 48.30 4.43 9.21
N SER A 7 47.01 4.74 9.31
CA SER A 7 46.18 4.40 10.46
C SER A 7 45.20 3.30 10.06
N LEU A 8 45.63 2.07 10.30
CA LEU A 8 44.82 0.86 10.30
C LEU A 8 43.92 0.85 11.55
N ARG A 9 42.59 0.90 11.38
CA ARG A 9 41.65 0.45 12.42
C ARG A 9 40.68 -0.59 11.88
N GLN A 10 41.14 -1.83 12.02
CA GLN A 10 40.44 -2.96 12.66
C GLN A 10 38.98 -3.21 12.26
N ARG A 11 38.82 -4.16 11.33
CA ARG A 11 37.60 -4.98 11.17
C ARG A 11 37.31 -5.73 12.48
N ALA A 12 36.10 -5.55 13.01
CA ALA A 12 35.57 -6.38 14.07
C ALA A 12 35.24 -7.81 13.54
N PRO A 13 35.37 -8.86 14.37
CA PRO A 13 34.98 -10.21 14.01
C PRO A 13 33.46 -10.36 13.97
N ILE A 14 32.98 -10.95 12.88
CA ILE A 14 31.58 -11.39 12.69
C ILE A 14 31.37 -12.60 13.59
N LEU A 15 30.55 -12.46 14.63
CA LEU A 15 30.06 -13.58 15.44
C LEU A 15 28.88 -14.25 14.70
N PRO A 16 28.85 -15.58 14.57
CA PRO A 16 27.69 -16.29 14.07
C PRO A 16 26.57 -16.28 15.13
N VAL A 17 25.45 -15.66 14.79
CA VAL A 17 24.20 -15.75 15.56
C VAL A 17 23.63 -17.15 15.34
N THR A 18 23.85 -18.04 16.31
CA THR A 18 23.11 -19.30 16.45
C THR A 18 21.68 -18.97 16.86
N MET A 19 20.72 -19.18 15.96
CA MET A 19 19.30 -19.14 16.30
C MET A 19 18.95 -20.38 17.14
N PRO A 20 18.24 -20.23 18.28
CA PRO A 20 17.59 -21.36 18.91
C PRO A 20 16.34 -21.74 18.11
N SER A 21 16.34 -22.96 17.58
CA SER A 21 15.15 -23.65 17.10
C SER A 21 14.25 -23.94 18.29
N SER A 22 13.20 -23.14 18.47
CA SER A 22 12.08 -23.50 19.34
C SER A 22 11.17 -24.45 18.57
N ASP A 23 11.30 -25.74 18.87
CA ASP A 23 10.34 -26.76 18.52
C ASP A 23 9.01 -26.43 19.22
N CYS A 24 7.99 -26.08 18.43
CA CYS A 24 6.63 -25.99 18.93
C CYS A 24 6.09 -27.41 19.04
N GLU A 25 6.07 -27.92 20.27
CA GLU A 25 5.43 -29.16 20.67
C GLU A 25 3.92 -29.05 20.43
N SER A 26 3.43 -29.88 19.51
CA SER A 26 2.02 -29.99 19.14
C SER A 26 1.29 -30.84 20.20
N ASP A 27 0.50 -30.21 21.06
CA ASP A 27 -0.43 -30.91 21.94
C ASP A 27 -1.70 -31.31 21.17
N ASP A 28 -1.74 -32.60 20.80
CA ASP A 28 -2.90 -33.27 20.23
C ASP A 28 -3.99 -33.45 21.30
N THR A 29 -4.94 -32.52 21.38
CA THR A 29 -6.20 -32.77 22.10
C THR A 29 -7.30 -33.24 21.16
N SER A 30 -7.46 -34.56 21.20
CA SER A 30 -8.60 -35.40 20.84
C SER A 30 -9.97 -34.72 20.59
N THR A 31 -10.50 -35.04 19.41
CA THR A 31 -11.88 -35.53 19.16
C THR A 31 -13.07 -34.58 19.35
N ASN A 32 -13.56 -34.01 18.24
CA ASN A 32 -15.00 -34.01 17.98
C ASN A 32 -15.33 -34.15 16.49
N ARG A 33 -15.62 -35.38 16.10
CA ARG A 33 -15.88 -35.84 14.73
C ARG A 33 -17.33 -35.48 14.35
N ARG A 34 -17.59 -34.25 13.90
CA ARG A 34 -18.85 -33.92 13.21
C ARG A 34 -18.70 -34.20 11.71
N LYS A 35 -19.56 -35.10 11.22
CA LYS A 35 -19.66 -35.55 9.82
C LYS A 35 -19.76 -34.35 8.85
N PRO A 36 -18.93 -34.27 7.81
CA PRO A 36 -19.17 -33.35 6.71
C PRO A 36 -20.35 -33.84 5.87
N SER A 37 -21.41 -33.03 5.83
CA SER A 37 -22.51 -33.15 4.89
C SER A 37 -21.99 -32.93 3.46
N ARG A 38 -22.21 -33.94 2.61
CA ARG A 38 -21.85 -33.94 1.19
C ARG A 38 -22.48 -32.73 0.47
N PRO A 39 -21.70 -31.82 -0.15
CA PRO A 39 -22.28 -30.88 -1.09
C PRO A 39 -22.67 -31.63 -2.38
N ALA A 40 -23.92 -31.43 -2.80
CA ALA A 40 -24.49 -32.02 -3.99
C ALA A 40 -23.69 -31.64 -5.25
N GLN A 41 -23.12 -32.65 -5.92
CA GLN A 41 -22.53 -32.52 -7.25
C GLN A 41 -23.64 -32.17 -8.25
N THR A 42 -23.76 -30.88 -8.60
CA THR A 42 -24.62 -30.45 -9.69
C THR A 42 -23.86 -30.58 -11.01
N ASN A 43 -24.26 -31.58 -11.79
CA ASN A 43 -23.80 -31.79 -13.17
C ASN A 43 -24.19 -30.60 -14.06
N LYS A 44 -23.26 -29.68 -14.32
CA LYS A 44 -23.38 -28.76 -15.48
C LYS A 44 -22.05 -28.54 -16.22
N PRO A 45 -21.60 -29.47 -17.08
CA PRO A 45 -20.47 -29.19 -17.96
C PRO A 45 -20.76 -29.44 -19.44
N GLN A 46 -21.80 -28.87 -20.05
CA GLN A 46 -21.95 -28.99 -21.52
C GLN A 46 -22.41 -27.76 -22.31
N ARG A 47 -22.89 -26.68 -21.67
CA ARG A 47 -23.39 -25.50 -22.42
C ARG A 47 -22.33 -24.44 -22.77
N ARG A 48 -21.10 -24.54 -22.26
CA ARG A 48 -20.02 -23.55 -22.49
C ARG A 48 -19.21 -23.76 -23.80
N ARG A 49 -19.25 -24.93 -24.44
CA ARG A 49 -18.38 -25.21 -25.61
C ARG A 49 -18.89 -24.68 -26.96
N ARG A 50 -20.16 -24.28 -27.08
CA ARG A 50 -20.71 -23.75 -28.36
C ARG A 50 -20.56 -22.23 -28.52
N ARG A 51 -20.29 -21.46 -27.46
CA ARG A 51 -20.09 -20.00 -27.54
C ARG A 51 -18.67 -19.57 -27.95
N GLN A 52 -17.67 -20.45 -27.86
CA GLN A 52 -16.28 -20.10 -28.16
C GLN A 52 -15.94 -20.03 -29.66
N LYS A 53 -16.67 -20.73 -30.54
CA LYS A 53 -16.33 -20.77 -31.98
C LYS A 53 -16.76 -19.52 -32.75
N ILE A 54 -17.71 -18.73 -32.24
CA ILE A 54 -18.17 -17.49 -32.89
C ILE A 54 -17.18 -16.34 -32.65
N SER A 55 -16.48 -16.31 -31.52
CA SER A 55 -15.56 -15.21 -31.14
C SER A 55 -14.42 -15.01 -32.14
N ARG A 56 -13.81 -16.10 -32.63
CA ARG A 56 -12.60 -16.01 -33.47
C ARG A 56 -12.84 -15.39 -34.85
N ARG A 57 -14.07 -15.44 -35.37
CA ARG A 57 -14.40 -14.81 -36.67
C ARG A 57 -14.50 -13.28 -36.57
N TRP A 58 -14.90 -12.75 -35.41
CA TRP A 58 -14.99 -11.31 -35.19
C TRP A 58 -13.61 -10.66 -35.01
N GLU A 59 -12.64 -11.38 -34.44
CA GLU A 59 -11.27 -10.87 -34.27
C GLU A 59 -10.59 -10.55 -35.62
N TYR A 60 -10.70 -11.42 -36.62
CA TYR A 60 -10.13 -11.16 -37.95
C TYR A 60 -10.83 -10.02 -38.70
N LEU A 61 -12.16 -9.92 -38.60
CA LEU A 61 -12.91 -8.82 -39.20
C LEU A 61 -12.52 -7.47 -38.58
N CYS A 62 -12.38 -7.40 -37.25
CA CYS A 62 -11.89 -6.21 -36.59
C CYS A 62 -10.47 -5.83 -37.04
N GLN A 63 -9.55 -6.79 -37.14
CA GLN A 63 -8.19 -6.52 -37.61
C GLN A 63 -8.17 -5.95 -39.04
N ILE A 64 -8.95 -6.51 -39.97
CA ILE A 64 -9.04 -6.00 -41.34
C ILE A 64 -9.60 -4.57 -41.36
N ILE A 65 -10.63 -4.29 -40.56
CA ILE A 65 -11.22 -2.95 -40.46
C ILE A 65 -10.18 -1.94 -39.92
N PHE A 66 -9.42 -2.30 -38.88
CA PHE A 66 -8.38 -1.42 -38.33
C PHE A 66 -7.27 -1.11 -39.34
N VAL A 67 -6.80 -2.11 -40.09
CA VAL A 67 -5.79 -1.91 -41.14
C VAL A 67 -6.33 -1.01 -42.24
N PHE A 68 -7.59 -1.21 -42.67
CA PHE A 68 -8.22 -0.39 -43.69
C PHE A 68 -8.39 1.07 -43.24
N LEU A 69 -8.90 1.29 -42.02
CA LEU A 69 -9.05 2.64 -41.45
C LEU A 69 -7.70 3.35 -41.29
N GLY A 70 -6.66 2.64 -40.83
CA GLY A 70 -5.31 3.18 -40.74
C GLY A 70 -4.73 3.59 -42.10
N LEU A 71 -4.97 2.78 -43.14
CA LEU A 71 -4.52 3.08 -44.51
C LEU A 71 -5.26 4.28 -45.11
N VAL A 72 -6.58 4.37 -44.94
CA VAL A 72 -7.38 5.54 -45.36
C VAL A 72 -6.90 6.80 -44.65
N PHE A 73 -6.64 6.73 -43.34
CA PHE A 73 -6.15 7.86 -42.56
C PHE A 73 -4.74 8.31 -43.01
N ALA A 74 -3.84 7.36 -43.28
CA ALA A 74 -2.51 7.65 -43.81
C ALA A 74 -2.59 8.34 -45.18
N ILE A 75 -3.43 7.84 -46.09
CA ILE A 75 -3.67 8.47 -47.40
C ILE A 75 -4.25 9.87 -47.23
N ALA A 76 -5.22 10.07 -46.33
CA ALA A 76 -5.79 11.38 -46.05
C ALA A 76 -4.73 12.37 -45.53
N ILE A 77 -3.82 11.95 -44.65
CA ILE A 77 -2.69 12.78 -44.20
C ILE A 77 -1.78 13.16 -45.38
N LEU A 78 -1.45 12.20 -46.25
CA LEU A 78 -0.59 12.45 -47.41
C LEU A 78 -1.24 13.41 -48.42
N LEU A 79 -2.54 13.28 -48.65
CA LEU A 79 -3.31 14.20 -49.50
C LEU A 79 -3.40 15.60 -48.88
N ASN A 80 -3.68 15.69 -47.57
CA ASN A 80 -3.78 16.97 -46.87
C ASN A 80 -2.42 17.72 -46.85
N ARG A 81 -1.31 16.99 -46.75
CA ARG A 81 0.05 17.55 -46.86
C ARG A 81 0.37 18.13 -48.24
N ARG A 82 -0.25 17.64 -49.32
CA ARG A 82 -0.08 18.22 -50.65
C ARG A 82 -0.87 19.52 -50.86
N ILE A 83 -1.99 19.70 -50.16
CA ILE A 83 -2.91 20.81 -50.40
C ILE A 83 -2.49 22.08 -49.63
N HIS A 84 -1.82 21.94 -48.48
CA HIS A 84 -1.42 23.09 -47.66
C HIS A 84 0.07 23.04 -47.26
N PRO A 85 0.99 23.52 -48.11
CA PRO A 85 2.43 23.50 -47.83
C PRO A 85 2.88 24.51 -46.75
N HIS A 86 2.01 25.42 -46.28
CA HIS A 86 2.38 26.53 -45.39
C HIS A 86 1.58 26.66 -44.09
N THR A 87 0.75 25.68 -43.71
CA THR A 87 0.15 25.73 -42.37
C THR A 87 1.16 25.22 -41.34
N PRO A 88 1.45 25.99 -40.27
CA PRO A 88 2.29 25.50 -39.18
C PRO A 88 1.64 24.23 -38.63
N SER A 89 2.42 23.15 -38.52
CA SER A 89 1.87 21.84 -38.19
C SER A 89 1.01 21.93 -36.92
N ILE A 90 -0.14 21.25 -36.90
CA ILE A 90 -1.03 21.16 -35.74
C ILE A 90 -0.25 20.74 -34.47
N TRP A 91 0.83 19.97 -34.64
CA TRP A 91 1.77 19.60 -33.59
C TRP A 91 2.52 20.79 -32.96
N SER A 92 2.82 21.84 -33.72
CA SER A 92 3.39 23.08 -33.20
C SER A 92 2.41 23.83 -32.31
N MET A 93 1.13 23.89 -32.71
CA MET A 93 0.08 24.49 -31.87
C MET A 93 -0.20 23.66 -30.63
N LEU A 94 -0.28 22.32 -30.74
CA LEU A 94 -0.50 21.45 -29.58
C LEU A 94 0.67 21.53 -28.58
N ARG A 95 1.91 21.60 -29.07
CA ARG A 95 3.11 21.73 -28.20
C ARG A 95 3.18 23.09 -27.51
N ALA A 96 2.68 24.16 -28.14
CA ALA A 96 2.54 25.47 -27.50
C ALA A 96 1.41 25.47 -26.45
N MET A 97 0.26 24.85 -26.74
CA MET A 97 -0.84 24.71 -25.78
C MET A 97 -0.46 23.88 -24.55
N MET A 98 0.28 22.77 -24.73
CA MET A 98 0.72 21.93 -23.60
C MET A 98 1.73 22.62 -22.68
N ARG A 99 2.40 23.69 -23.11
CA ARG A 99 3.32 24.47 -22.25
C ARG A 99 2.63 25.54 -21.41
N MET A 100 1.38 25.89 -21.70
CA MET A 100 0.62 26.90 -20.96
C MET A 100 -0.44 26.29 -20.04
N MET A 101 -0.51 24.96 -19.92
CA MET A 101 -1.38 24.34 -18.94
C MET A 101 -0.68 24.40 -17.57
N PRO A 102 -1.23 25.10 -16.57
CA PRO A 102 -0.72 25.04 -15.22
C PRO A 102 -0.69 23.56 -14.82
N LEU A 103 0.46 23.09 -14.31
CA LEU A 103 0.52 21.76 -13.72
C LEU A 103 -0.65 21.67 -12.72
N PRO A 104 -1.42 20.57 -12.73
CA PRO A 104 -2.40 20.37 -11.68
C PRO A 104 -1.67 20.54 -10.34
N PRO A 105 -2.26 21.27 -9.38
CA PRO A 105 -1.67 21.31 -8.05
C PRO A 105 -1.43 19.86 -7.64
N ILE A 106 -0.17 19.53 -7.30
CA ILE A 106 0.15 18.27 -6.62
C ILE A 106 -0.94 18.13 -5.56
N PRO A 107 -1.66 16.99 -5.50
CA PRO A 107 -2.71 16.82 -4.50
C PRO A 107 -2.07 17.16 -3.16
N GLN A 108 -2.44 18.33 -2.64
CA GLN A 108 -2.06 18.72 -1.30
C GLN A 108 -2.84 17.73 -0.46
N GLN A 109 -2.17 16.64 -0.08
CA GLN A 109 -2.64 15.77 0.98
C GLN A 109 -3.09 16.72 2.07
N ALA A 110 -4.39 16.68 2.40
CA ALA A 110 -4.96 17.52 3.43
C ALA A 110 -4.01 17.47 4.62
N PRO A 111 -3.59 18.61 5.19
CA PRO A 111 -2.51 18.64 6.13
C PRO A 111 -2.87 17.71 7.29
N ASN A 112 -2.25 16.52 7.30
CA ASN A 112 -1.93 15.86 8.55
C ASN A 112 -1.36 16.99 9.39
N ARG A 113 -2.02 17.31 10.49
CA ARG A 113 -1.63 18.44 11.32
C ARG A 113 -0.29 18.05 11.91
N VAL A 114 0.79 18.35 11.18
CA VAL A 114 2.16 18.09 11.59
C VAL A 114 2.32 18.83 12.89
N GLU A 115 2.31 18.07 13.98
CA GLU A 115 2.44 18.63 15.31
C GLU A 115 3.94 18.77 15.59
N TYR A 116 4.41 20.01 15.46
CA TYR A 116 5.78 20.36 15.77
C TYR A 116 5.97 20.31 17.30
N ASN A 117 7.04 19.67 17.75
CA ASN A 117 7.41 19.46 19.18
C ASN A 117 6.67 18.33 19.90
N PHE A 118 6.49 17.18 19.24
CA PHE A 118 6.05 15.97 19.93
C PHE A 118 7.17 15.46 20.86
N LYS A 119 6.82 15.14 22.12
CA LYS A 119 7.76 14.59 23.09
C LYS A 119 7.77 13.07 23.00
N CYS A 120 8.92 12.48 22.72
CA CYS A 120 9.06 11.02 22.67
C CYS A 120 8.66 10.38 24.00
N LYS A 121 7.96 9.24 23.95
CA LYS A 121 7.40 8.59 25.14
C LYS A 121 8.49 8.06 26.08
N SER A 122 9.54 7.47 25.54
CA SER A 122 10.69 6.95 26.29
C SER A 122 11.69 8.03 26.72
N HIS A 123 11.85 9.08 25.91
CA HIS A 123 12.87 10.12 26.08
C HIS A 123 12.27 11.53 25.94
N PRO A 124 11.67 12.09 27.00
CA PRO A 124 10.94 13.37 26.93
C PRO A 124 11.81 14.60 26.64
N HIS A 125 13.13 14.44 26.67
CA HIS A 125 14.10 15.47 26.28
C HIS A 125 14.38 15.51 24.78
N ILE A 126 14.00 14.45 24.04
CA ILE A 126 14.06 14.37 22.58
C ILE A 126 12.71 14.85 22.05
N MET A 127 12.76 15.72 21.05
CA MET A 127 11.59 16.24 20.34
C MET A 127 11.59 15.66 18.94
N GLY A 128 10.43 15.17 18.49
CA GLY A 128 10.21 14.71 17.13
C GLY A 128 9.02 15.41 16.49
N MET A 129 8.77 15.06 15.23
CA MET A 129 7.60 15.47 14.47
C MET A 129 6.64 14.30 14.37
N LEU A 130 5.35 14.55 14.65
CA LEU A 130 4.37 13.46 14.68
C LEU A 130 3.89 13.11 13.26
N ASN A 131 4.05 11.85 12.87
CA ASN A 131 3.58 11.28 11.59
C ASN A 131 4.05 12.06 10.36
N ASP A 132 5.34 12.42 10.30
CA ASP A 132 5.95 13.13 9.17
C ASP A 132 6.75 12.22 8.23
N ASP A 133 6.58 10.91 8.38
CA ASP A 133 7.29 9.85 7.67
C ASP A 133 8.81 9.84 7.98
N TYR A 134 9.22 10.36 9.14
CA TYR A 134 10.60 10.32 9.60
C TYR A 134 10.71 9.86 11.06
N CYS A 135 11.63 8.93 11.34
CA CYS A 135 11.78 8.36 12.69
C CYS A 135 12.75 9.19 13.55
N ASP A 136 12.22 10.16 14.28
CA ASP A 136 12.95 11.01 15.23
C ASP A 136 13.12 10.35 16.60
N CYS A 137 12.11 9.59 17.07
CA CYS A 137 12.14 8.99 18.40
C CYS A 137 12.83 7.62 18.40
N LEU A 138 13.68 7.38 19.41
CA LEU A 138 14.37 6.09 19.62
C LEU A 138 13.44 4.92 19.95
N ASP A 139 12.22 5.21 20.40
CA ASP A 139 11.14 4.25 20.64
C ASP A 139 10.07 4.24 19.54
N GLY A 140 10.24 5.05 18.49
CA GLY A 140 9.31 5.18 17.38
C GLY A 140 7.92 5.70 17.74
N SER A 141 7.80 6.39 18.88
CA SER A 141 6.51 6.88 19.39
C SER A 141 5.89 8.04 18.58
N ASP A 142 6.71 8.68 17.75
CA ASP A 142 6.40 9.76 16.83
C ASP A 142 5.72 9.29 15.54
N GLU A 143 5.84 8.02 15.18
CA GLU A 143 5.33 7.47 13.91
C GLU A 143 4.28 6.35 14.12
N PRO A 144 3.17 6.59 14.84
CA PRO A 144 2.14 5.59 15.05
C PRO A 144 1.32 5.26 13.80
N ASN A 145 1.21 6.17 12.83
CA ASN A 145 0.37 6.03 11.63
C ASN A 145 1.17 5.95 10.33
N THR A 146 2.47 5.67 10.41
CA THR A 146 3.35 5.48 9.25
C THR A 146 4.27 4.28 9.47
N SER A 147 5.00 3.89 8.42
CA SER A 147 5.99 2.82 8.49
C SER A 147 7.43 3.30 8.78
N ALA A 148 7.63 4.60 9.04
CA ALA A 148 8.95 5.20 9.16
C ALA A 148 9.80 4.61 10.30
N CYS A 149 9.19 4.26 11.42
CA CYS A 149 9.87 3.63 12.57
C CYS A 149 9.79 2.09 12.58
N SER A 150 9.48 1.44 11.46
CA SER A 150 9.36 -0.02 11.37
C SER A 150 10.64 -0.79 11.72
N ASN A 151 11.81 -0.17 11.54
CA ASN A 151 13.12 -0.72 11.90
C ASN A 151 13.41 -0.68 13.41
N VAL A 152 12.75 0.21 14.16
CA VAL A 152 12.83 0.28 15.63
C VAL A 152 11.76 -0.63 16.25
N LEU A 153 10.58 -0.70 15.63
CA LEU A 153 9.41 -1.44 16.11
C LEU A 153 9.34 -2.88 15.57
N VAL A 154 10.49 -3.51 15.34
CA VAL A 154 10.56 -4.85 14.71
C VAL A 154 9.82 -5.88 15.55
N GLY A 155 8.85 -6.57 14.94
CA GLY A 155 8.07 -7.60 15.60
C GLY A 155 6.98 -7.08 16.54
N LEU A 156 6.76 -5.76 16.60
CA LEU A 156 5.68 -5.15 17.38
C LEU A 156 4.50 -4.78 16.49
N LYS A 157 3.29 -5.15 16.94
CA LYS A 157 2.04 -4.73 16.33
C LYS A 157 1.59 -3.43 16.99
N VAL A 158 1.68 -2.32 16.25
CA VAL A 158 1.44 -0.97 16.80
C VAL A 158 0.27 -0.26 16.14
N PHE A 159 -0.12 -0.66 14.93
CA PHE A 159 -1.17 0.01 14.18
C PHE A 159 -2.52 -0.72 14.32
N PRO A 160 -3.55 -0.05 14.85
CA PRO A 160 -4.91 -0.60 14.93
C PRO A 160 -5.66 -0.39 13.61
N CYS A 161 -6.20 -1.47 13.03
CA CYS A 161 -7.05 -1.37 11.85
C CYS A 161 -8.36 -0.63 12.13
N ASP A 162 -8.91 -0.72 13.35
CA ASP A 162 -10.17 -0.07 13.70
C ASP A 162 -9.95 1.11 14.67
N GLN A 163 -10.00 2.34 14.13
CA GLN A 163 -9.94 3.56 14.93
C GLN A 163 -11.19 3.78 15.79
N SER A 164 -12.30 3.09 15.51
CA SER A 164 -13.55 3.19 16.28
C SER A 164 -13.45 2.56 17.67
N VAL A 165 -12.52 1.61 17.85
CA VAL A 165 -12.22 0.99 19.14
C VAL A 165 -11.54 2.00 20.07
N ILE A 166 -10.64 2.83 19.54
CA ILE A 166 -9.91 3.83 20.34
C ILE A 166 -10.86 4.93 20.84
N LYS A 167 -11.78 5.43 20.00
CA LYS A 167 -12.73 6.49 20.38
C LYS A 167 -13.69 6.09 21.51
N ARG A 168 -14.08 4.80 21.60
CA ARG A 168 -14.98 4.34 22.67
C ARG A 168 -14.30 4.21 24.04
N SER A 169 -12.98 4.00 24.07
CA SER A 169 -12.24 3.83 25.33
C SER A 169 -12.05 5.14 26.11
N SER A 170 -12.00 6.29 25.44
CA SER A 170 -11.81 7.59 26.09
C SER A 170 -13.08 8.23 26.64
N GLU A 171 -14.26 7.77 26.21
CA GLU A 171 -15.56 8.36 26.59
C GLU A 171 -16.33 7.54 27.63
N LEU A 172 -15.82 6.35 28.00
CA LEU A 172 -16.44 5.44 28.98
C LEU A 172 -15.84 5.52 30.40
N ILE A 173 -15.11 6.59 30.75
CA ILE A 173 -14.84 6.92 32.17
C ILE A 173 -16.09 7.64 32.73
N GLY A 174 -17.16 6.88 32.88
CA GLY A 174 -18.42 7.31 33.47
C GLY A 174 -19.06 6.14 34.23
N ASP A 175 -18.62 5.95 35.47
CA ASP A 175 -19.25 5.41 36.69
C ASP A 175 -20.42 4.39 36.67
N ASP A 176 -20.70 3.66 35.60
CA ASP A 176 -21.72 2.59 35.62
C ASP A 176 -21.09 1.20 35.58
N ALA A 177 -20.75 0.69 36.77
CA ALA A 177 -20.14 -0.62 37.05
C ALA A 177 -21.07 -1.84 36.80
N ASN A 178 -21.99 -1.78 35.84
CA ASN A 178 -22.93 -2.89 35.64
C ASN A 178 -23.44 -3.02 34.20
N ARG A 179 -22.58 -3.49 33.29
CA ARG A 179 -23.04 -4.10 32.04
C ARG A 179 -22.04 -5.15 31.58
N GLY A 180 -22.60 -6.26 31.10
CA GLY A 180 -21.94 -7.56 30.99
C GLY A 180 -20.62 -7.54 30.24
N SER A 181 -19.85 -8.61 30.46
CA SER A 181 -18.63 -8.97 29.74
C SER A 181 -18.76 -8.68 28.25
N PHE A 182 -18.37 -7.47 27.86
CA PHE A 182 -18.17 -7.10 26.48
C PHE A 182 -16.86 -7.80 26.13
N GLU A 183 -16.94 -8.89 25.37
CA GLU A 183 -15.78 -9.40 24.64
C GLU A 183 -15.30 -8.19 23.82
N VAL A 184 -14.26 -7.54 24.33
CA VAL A 184 -13.53 -6.55 23.57
C VAL A 184 -12.93 -7.36 22.44
N ASP A 185 -13.55 -7.29 21.27
CA ASP A 185 -12.91 -7.72 20.03
C ASP A 185 -11.56 -7.02 20.05
N GLU A 186 -10.49 -7.77 20.31
CA GLU A 186 -9.13 -7.27 20.26
C GLU A 186 -8.95 -6.79 18.84
N GLY A 187 -9.06 -5.48 18.63
CA GLY A 187 -9.01 -4.88 17.32
C GLY A 187 -7.80 -5.42 16.57
N ILE A 188 -7.96 -5.71 15.27
CA ILE A 188 -6.88 -6.26 14.47
C ILE A 188 -5.71 -5.27 14.49
N MET A 189 -4.59 -5.67 15.10
CA MET A 189 -3.35 -4.91 15.13
C MET A 189 -2.39 -5.46 14.08
N ILE A 190 -1.74 -4.59 13.31
CA ILE A 190 -0.74 -4.93 12.30
C ILE A 190 0.64 -4.36 12.66
N PHE A 191 1.68 -4.87 12.01
CA PHE A 191 3.05 -4.39 12.18
C PHE A 191 3.24 -3.01 11.53
N ALA A 192 4.10 -2.17 12.11
CA ALA A 192 4.42 -0.85 11.54
C ALA A 192 4.88 -0.92 10.08
N SER A 193 5.62 -1.97 9.71
CA SER A 193 6.10 -2.16 8.34
C SER A 193 5.01 -2.38 7.29
N ARG A 194 3.77 -2.66 7.73
CA ARG A 194 2.61 -2.89 6.87
C ARG A 194 1.75 -1.63 6.67
N VAL A 195 2.10 -0.54 7.34
CA VAL A 195 1.36 0.71 7.20
C VAL A 195 1.86 1.44 5.96
N ARG A 196 0.97 1.71 5.00
CA ARG A 196 1.25 2.39 3.72
C ARG A 196 2.34 1.69 2.90
N ASP A 197 2.34 0.35 2.88
CA ASP A 197 3.27 -0.43 2.07
C ASP A 197 2.73 -0.74 0.66
N GLY A 198 1.49 -0.32 0.38
CA GLY A 198 0.79 -0.53 -0.88
C GLY A 198 -0.03 -1.83 -0.91
N VAL A 199 -0.13 -2.54 0.22
CA VAL A 199 -0.89 -3.78 0.38
C VAL A 199 -1.94 -3.59 1.47
N ILE A 200 -3.21 -3.81 1.11
CA ILE A 200 -4.33 -3.75 2.06
C ILE A 200 -4.26 -4.96 3.01
N ASP A 201 -3.77 -4.75 4.23
CA ASP A 201 -3.72 -5.72 5.33
C ASP A 201 -4.90 -5.53 6.30
N CYS A 202 -5.45 -4.32 6.43
CA CYS A 202 -6.65 -4.08 7.25
C CYS A 202 -7.96 -4.38 6.50
N PRO A 203 -8.99 -4.94 7.16
CA PRO A 203 -10.29 -5.22 6.51
C PRO A 203 -11.02 -3.98 5.97
N ASN A 204 -10.76 -2.82 6.57
CA ASN A 204 -11.29 -1.52 6.18
C ASN A 204 -10.27 -0.67 5.40
N ALA A 205 -9.13 -1.26 4.99
CA ALA A 205 -8.03 -0.56 4.32
C ALA A 205 -7.46 0.64 5.09
N ALA A 206 -7.66 0.73 6.41
CA ALA A 206 -7.18 1.86 7.22
C ALA A 206 -5.65 2.02 7.22
N ASP A 207 -4.91 0.96 6.93
CA ASP A 207 -3.46 0.94 6.78
C ASP A 207 -2.96 1.61 5.50
N GLU A 208 -3.79 1.66 4.47
CA GLU A 208 -3.48 2.25 3.16
C GLU A 208 -4.24 3.55 2.88
N GLU A 209 -5.32 3.80 3.62
CA GLU A 209 -6.03 5.06 3.54
C GLU A 209 -5.17 6.18 4.13
N ASN A 210 -5.01 7.26 3.37
CA ASN A 210 -4.46 8.49 3.89
C ASN A 210 -5.41 8.92 5.01
N SER A 211 -5.00 8.74 6.26
CA SER A 211 -5.77 9.03 7.47
C SER A 211 -6.11 10.52 7.53
N THR A 212 -7.05 10.95 6.69
CA THR A 212 -7.66 12.26 6.75
C THR A 212 -8.62 12.22 7.94
N PRO A 213 -8.40 13.06 8.96
CA PRO A 213 -9.29 13.13 10.11
C PRO A 213 -10.71 13.55 9.75
#